data_AF-A0A5C2HEZ7-F1
#
_entry.id   AF-A0A5C2HEZ7-F1
#
_cell.length_a   1.000
_cell.length_b   1.000
_cell.length_c   1.000
_cell.angle_alpha   90.00
_cell.angle_beta   90.00
_cell.angle_gamma   90.00
#
_symmetry.space_group_name_H-M   'P 1'
#
loop_
_entity.id
_entity.type
_entity.pdbx_description
1 polymer ?
#
loop_
_entity_poly.entity_id
_entity_poly.type
_entity_poly.pdbx_seq_one_letter_code
_entity_poly.pdbx_strand_id
1 'polypeptide(L)'
;MNSNNQVQKTRFVVKDAKGIFLTFLGIVPSIFIYYNGGKEAILEDIFGLIFTGLAVICFLRLRAIWSGVVVDTAKNTLIYYGGKKSANSFFEYFSPIFWFQYFLRFKVKLNEISQMHTTEEFEKGYGENNYKWVSYIQFDGNFGSFKIKFTDKGKRDQLYSLVRSVNQMGSPMFMA
;
A
#
# COMPACT_ATOMS: atom_id res chain seq x y z
N MET A 1 30.01 23.85 -18.63
CA MET A 1 29.62 23.39 -17.29
C MET A 1 28.15 23.68 -17.09
N ASN A 2 27.29 22.66 -17.04
CA ASN A 2 25.83 22.81 -16.94
C ASN A 2 25.35 22.08 -15.67
N SER A 3 25.17 22.82 -14.58
CA SER A 3 25.01 22.29 -13.20
C SER A 3 23.58 21.91 -12.81
N ASN A 4 22.68 21.70 -13.76
CA ASN A 4 21.25 21.49 -13.46
C ASN A 4 20.74 20.04 -13.62
N ASN A 5 21.63 19.06 -13.81
CA ASN A 5 21.23 17.65 -14.05
C ASN A 5 21.54 16.67 -12.90
N GLN A 6 21.86 17.17 -11.70
CA GLN A 6 22.25 16.32 -10.55
C GLN A 6 21.59 16.80 -9.25
N VAL A 7 20.31 17.19 -9.27
CA VAL A 7 19.51 16.99 -8.06
C VAL A 7 19.36 15.47 -7.95
N GLN A 8 20.34 14.84 -7.29
CA GLN A 8 20.29 13.43 -6.92
C GLN A 8 18.86 13.14 -6.46
N LYS A 9 18.20 12.19 -7.12
CA LYS A 9 16.84 11.76 -6.81
C LYS A 9 16.89 11.13 -5.40
N THR A 10 16.86 11.95 -4.36
CA THR A 10 16.89 11.54 -2.95
C THR A 10 15.56 10.95 -2.48
N ARG A 11 14.55 10.97 -3.35
CA ARG A 11 13.21 10.47 -3.09
C ARG A 11 12.75 9.61 -4.27
N PHE A 12 12.66 8.30 -4.06
CA PHE A 12 12.09 7.35 -5.00
C PHE A 12 10.64 7.07 -4.64
N VAL A 13 9.75 7.03 -5.63
CA VAL A 13 8.33 6.73 -5.43
C VAL A 13 7.95 5.54 -6.30
N VAL A 14 7.51 4.46 -5.66
CA VAL A 14 6.99 3.26 -6.32
C VAL A 14 5.47 3.29 -6.22
N LYS A 15 4.79 3.39 -7.36
CA LYS A 15 3.33 3.39 -7.46
C LYS A 15 2.83 2.10 -8.07
N ASP A 16 1.80 1.51 -7.47
CA ASP A 16 1.04 0.40 -8.04
C ASP A 16 -0.18 0.95 -8.80
N ALA A 17 0.01 1.21 -10.10
CA ALA A 17 -1.03 1.78 -10.95
C ALA A 17 -2.28 0.88 -11.06
N LYS A 18 -2.10 -0.44 -11.05
CA LYS A 18 -3.22 -1.40 -11.11
C LYS A 18 -4.05 -1.34 -9.83
N GLY A 19 -3.41 -1.30 -8.68
CA GLY A 19 -4.08 -1.13 -7.38
C GLY A 19 -4.84 0.20 -7.25
N ILE A 20 -4.28 1.29 -7.77
CA ILE A 20 -4.93 2.61 -7.83
C ILE A 20 -6.19 2.54 -8.71
N PHE A 21 -6.06 1.98 -9.92
CA PHE A 21 -7.17 1.87 -10.87
C PHE A 21 -8.33 1.01 -10.34
N LEU A 22 -8.02 -0.14 -9.73
CA LEU A 22 -9.02 -1.00 -9.09
C LEU A 22 -9.77 -0.28 -7.95
N THR A 23 -9.06 0.52 -7.16
CA THR A 23 -9.68 1.28 -6.07
C THR A 23 -10.58 2.40 -6.61
N PHE A 24 -10.20 3.00 -7.74
CA PHE A 24 -11.00 4.02 -8.42
C PHE A 24 -12.32 3.46 -8.98
N LEU A 25 -12.30 2.26 -9.57
CA LEU A 25 -13.52 1.59 -10.05
C LEU A 25 -14.57 1.39 -8.95
N GLY A 26 -14.16 1.22 -7.69
CA GLY A 26 -15.08 1.09 -6.56
C GLY A 26 -15.87 2.37 -6.23
N ILE A 27 -15.43 3.54 -6.71
CA ILE A 27 -16.07 4.83 -6.43
C ILE A 27 -17.12 5.18 -7.50
N VAL A 28 -16.95 4.66 -8.72
CA VAL A 28 -17.80 4.97 -9.89
C VAL A 28 -19.28 4.63 -9.68
N PRO A 29 -19.66 3.45 -9.13
CA PRO A 29 -21.07 3.10 -8.90
C PRO A 29 -21.78 4.09 -7.97
N SER A 30 -21.09 4.57 -6.94
CA SER A 30 -21.64 5.50 -5.96
C SER A 30 -21.89 6.88 -6.57
N ILE A 31 -21.02 7.33 -7.49
CA ILE A 31 -21.23 8.55 -8.27
C ILE A 31 -22.42 8.39 -9.23
N PHE A 32 -22.56 7.22 -9.85
CA PHE A 32 -23.66 6.94 -10.76
C PHE A 32 -25.02 6.95 -10.04
N ILE A 33 -25.11 6.36 -8.84
CA ILE A 33 -26.31 6.41 -8.00
C ILE A 33 -26.65 7.85 -7.61
N TYR A 34 -25.65 8.64 -7.20
CA TYR A 34 -25.85 10.06 -6.88
C TYR A 34 -26.40 10.86 -8.07
N TYR A 35 -25.88 10.61 -9.28
CA TYR A 35 -26.28 11.37 -10.47
C TYR A 35 -27.69 11.02 -10.96
N ASN A 36 -28.07 9.74 -10.93
CA ASN A 36 -29.37 9.29 -11.43
C ASN A 36 -30.50 9.37 -10.39
N GLY A 37 -30.20 9.13 -9.10
CA GLY A 37 -31.19 9.12 -8.02
C GLY A 37 -31.23 10.42 -7.19
N GLY A 38 -30.28 11.33 -7.38
CA GLY A 38 -30.17 12.55 -6.59
C GLY A 38 -29.77 12.32 -5.13
N LYS A 39 -29.94 13.35 -4.29
CA LYS A 39 -29.58 13.30 -2.87
C LYS A 39 -30.50 12.40 -2.04
N GLU A 40 -31.76 12.30 -2.41
CA GLU A 40 -32.77 11.56 -1.64
C GLU A 40 -32.60 10.05 -1.80
N ALA A 41 -32.23 9.58 -3.00
CA ALA A 41 -31.89 8.16 -3.21
C ALA A 41 -30.66 7.68 -2.42
N ILE A 42 -29.80 8.58 -1.93
CA ILE A 42 -28.67 8.20 -1.08
C ILE A 42 -29.06 8.04 0.39
N LEU A 43 -29.97 8.90 0.87
CA LEU A 43 -30.32 9.00 2.28
C LEU A 43 -31.50 8.11 2.66
N GLU A 44 -32.42 7.87 1.74
CA GLU A 44 -33.64 7.09 2.00
C GLU A 44 -33.50 5.60 1.62
N ASP A 45 -32.56 5.27 0.73
CA ASP A 45 -32.30 3.88 0.33
C ASP A 45 -31.09 3.30 1.09
N ILE A 46 -31.30 2.13 1.70
CA ILE A 46 -30.24 1.34 2.35
C ILE A 46 -29.11 1.05 1.35
N PHE A 47 -29.42 0.78 0.08
CA PHE A 47 -28.41 0.59 -0.95
C PHE A 47 -27.61 1.87 -1.20
N GLY A 48 -28.26 3.03 -1.27
CA GLY A 48 -27.60 4.34 -1.39
C GLY A 48 -26.61 4.61 -0.26
N LEU A 49 -27.00 4.27 0.97
CA LEU A 49 -26.17 4.44 2.17
C LEU A 49 -24.96 3.48 2.16
N ILE A 50 -25.16 2.21 1.79
CA ILE A 50 -24.08 1.20 1.67
C ILE A 50 -23.07 1.62 0.59
N PHE A 51 -23.54 1.99 -0.61
CA PHE A 51 -22.65 2.40 -1.70
C PHE A 51 -21.91 3.70 -1.39
N THR A 52 -22.53 4.63 -0.66
CA THR A 52 -21.87 5.86 -0.21
C THR A 52 -20.80 5.56 0.84
N GLY A 53 -21.09 4.69 1.81
CA GLY A 53 -20.09 4.21 2.78
C GLY A 53 -18.90 3.54 2.11
N LEU A 54 -19.16 2.66 1.12
CA LEU A 54 -18.11 2.03 0.32
C LEU A 54 -17.30 3.06 -0.47
N ALA A 55 -17.94 4.09 -1.03
CA ALA A 55 -17.25 5.17 -1.75
C ALA A 55 -16.26 5.91 -0.84
N VAL A 56 -16.67 6.24 0.39
CA VAL A 56 -15.81 6.92 1.37
C VAL A 56 -14.62 6.04 1.73
N ILE A 57 -14.84 4.74 1.96
CA ILE A 57 -13.77 3.77 2.24
C ILE A 57 -12.79 3.68 1.06
N CYS A 58 -13.30 3.54 -0.16
CA CYS A 58 -12.49 3.50 -1.37
C CYS A 58 -11.73 4.83 -1.59
N PHE A 59 -12.33 5.97 -1.28
CA PHE A 59 -11.68 7.27 -1.38
C PHE A 59 -10.53 7.43 -0.38
N LEU A 60 -10.74 7.06 0.88
CA LEU A 60 -9.68 7.06 1.90
C LEU A 60 -8.52 6.15 1.49
N ARG A 61 -8.84 4.98 0.92
CA ARG A 61 -7.83 4.05 0.39
C ARG A 61 -7.10 4.67 -0.79
N LEU A 62 -7.81 5.27 -1.74
CA LEU A 62 -7.21 5.92 -2.90
C LEU A 62 -6.25 7.03 -2.48
N ARG A 63 -6.64 7.86 -1.51
CA ARG A 63 -5.78 8.91 -0.94
C ARG A 63 -4.47 8.33 -0.37
N ALA A 64 -4.55 7.21 0.33
CA ALA A 64 -3.38 6.54 0.89
C ALA A 64 -2.45 5.97 -0.21
N ILE A 65 -3.02 5.32 -1.23
CA ILE A 65 -2.28 4.65 -2.32
C ILE A 65 -1.73 5.65 -3.36
N TRP A 66 -2.42 6.77 -3.62
CA TRP A 66 -2.13 7.71 -4.73
C TRP A 66 -0.68 8.21 -4.78
N SER A 67 -0.11 8.39 -3.59
CA SER A 67 1.24 8.89 -3.39
C SER A 67 2.32 7.81 -3.40
N GLY A 68 1.93 6.53 -3.51
CA GLY A 68 2.82 5.37 -3.61
C GLY A 68 3.61 5.08 -2.34
N VAL A 69 4.49 4.08 -2.42
CA VAL A 69 5.54 3.85 -1.42
C VAL A 69 6.70 4.78 -1.75
N VAL A 70 7.18 5.52 -0.75
CA VAL A 70 8.22 6.53 -0.91
C VAL A 70 9.45 6.09 -0.13
N VAL A 71 10.58 5.98 -0.81
CA VAL A 71 11.90 5.78 -0.21
C VAL A 71 12.63 7.12 -0.26
N ASP A 72 12.83 7.74 0.88
CA ASP A 72 13.62 8.98 1.02
C ASP A 72 15.01 8.62 1.57
N THR A 73 16.01 8.66 0.70
CA THR A 73 17.39 8.31 1.02
C THR A 73 18.10 9.42 1.79
N ALA A 74 17.71 10.69 1.60
CA ALA A 74 18.28 11.82 2.32
C ALA A 74 17.83 11.84 3.78
N LYS A 75 16.57 11.48 4.04
CA LYS A 75 16.01 11.42 5.40
C LYS A 75 16.10 10.04 6.04
N ASN A 76 16.68 9.07 5.34
CA ASN A 76 16.79 7.68 5.76
C ASN A 76 15.43 7.06 6.14
N THR A 77 14.38 7.35 5.38
CA THR A 77 12.99 6.98 5.76
C THR A 77 12.22 6.31 4.63
N LEU A 78 11.50 5.24 4.97
CA LEU A 78 10.51 4.57 4.16
C LEU A 78 9.11 5.02 4.60
N ILE A 79 8.34 5.58 3.68
CA ILE A 79 6.92 5.92 3.89
C ILE A 79 6.10 4.95 3.06
N TYR A 80 5.30 4.14 3.72
CA TYR A 80 4.43 3.17 3.06
C TYR A 80 2.97 3.40 3.44
N TYR A 81 2.06 2.91 2.61
CA TYR A 81 0.62 2.97 2.84
C TYR A 81 0.10 1.56 3.07
N GLY A 82 -0.84 1.44 3.99
CA GLY A 82 -1.39 0.14 4.35
C GLY A 82 -0.34 -0.83 4.87
N GLY A 83 -0.80 -1.98 5.31
CA GLY A 83 0.07 -3.07 5.69
C GLY A 83 -0.47 -3.79 6.89
N LYS A 84 -0.33 -5.11 6.88
CA LYS A 84 -0.61 -5.93 8.05
C LYS A 84 0.56 -5.70 9.01
N LYS A 85 0.51 -4.64 9.82
CA LYS A 85 1.44 -4.52 10.94
C LYS A 85 1.03 -5.63 11.92
N SER A 86 1.96 -6.52 12.24
CA SER A 86 1.66 -7.54 13.25
C SER A 86 1.35 -6.81 14.57
N ALA A 87 0.23 -7.14 15.21
CA ALA A 87 -0.08 -6.58 16.51
C ALA A 87 0.95 -7.10 17.52
N ASN A 88 1.64 -6.17 18.19
CA ASN A 88 2.63 -6.51 19.21
C ASN A 88 1.96 -6.89 20.54
N SER A 89 0.66 -6.58 20.73
CA SER A 89 -0.08 -6.89 21.95
C SER A 89 -1.58 -7.07 21.71
N PHE A 90 -2.27 -7.80 22.60
CA PHE A 90 -3.71 -8.07 22.51
C PHE A 90 -4.56 -6.77 22.51
N PHE A 91 -4.10 -5.72 23.18
CA PHE A 91 -4.79 -4.43 23.22
C PHE A 91 -4.72 -3.65 21.90
N GLU A 92 -3.70 -3.89 21.05
CA GLU A 92 -3.61 -3.23 19.75
C GLU A 92 -4.74 -3.65 18.80
N TYR A 93 -5.31 -4.85 18.96
CA TYR A 93 -6.47 -5.31 18.19
C TYR A 93 -7.73 -4.46 18.44
N PHE A 94 -7.83 -3.81 19.60
CA PHE A 94 -8.92 -2.90 19.92
C PHE A 94 -8.64 -1.45 19.51
N SER A 95 -7.42 -1.15 19.05
CA SER A 95 -7.10 0.20 18.60
C SER A 95 -7.73 0.49 17.23
N PRO A 96 -8.44 1.62 17.05
CA PRO A 96 -8.95 2.02 15.75
C PRO A 96 -7.84 2.09 14.68
N ILE A 97 -6.62 2.40 15.10
CA ILE A 97 -5.43 2.48 14.23
C ILE A 97 -5.14 1.12 13.58
N PHE A 98 -5.32 0.01 14.30
CA PHE A 98 -5.12 -1.34 13.75
C PHE A 98 -6.17 -1.67 12.68
N TRP A 99 -7.42 -1.27 12.89
CA TRP A 99 -8.50 -1.45 11.92
C TRP A 99 -8.34 -0.56 10.69
N PHE A 100 -7.97 0.71 10.90
CA PHE A 100 -7.78 1.68 9.83
C PHE A 100 -6.37 1.67 9.22
N GLN A 101 -5.51 0.72 9.58
CA GLN A 101 -4.12 0.66 9.10
C GLN A 101 -4.02 0.66 7.58
N TYR A 102 -5.00 0.07 6.87
CA TYR A 102 -5.08 0.05 5.40
C TYR A 102 -5.24 1.43 4.75
N PHE A 103 -5.73 2.42 5.50
CA PHE A 103 -5.97 3.79 5.02
C PHE A 103 -4.93 4.79 5.54
N LEU A 104 -4.05 4.33 6.43
CA LEU A 104 -3.00 5.16 7.04
C LEU A 104 -1.68 5.00 6.30
N ARG A 105 -0.82 6.01 6.46
CA ARG A 105 0.56 5.97 5.99
C ARG A 105 1.47 5.91 7.20
N PHE A 106 2.41 5.00 7.15
CA PHE A 106 3.38 4.78 8.20
C PHE A 106 4.76 5.21 7.71
N LYS A 107 5.56 5.69 8.65
CA LYS A 107 6.93 6.12 8.41
C LYS A 107 7.85 5.28 9.29
N VAL A 108 8.81 4.63 8.66
CA VAL A 108 9.83 3.80 9.30
C VAL A 108 11.20 4.27 8.85
N LYS A 109 12.21 4.24 9.73
CA LYS A 109 13.58 4.55 9.31
C LYS A 109 14.20 3.35 8.64
N LEU A 110 14.93 3.56 7.55
CA LEU A 110 15.50 2.46 6.75
C LEU A 110 16.55 1.67 7.54
N ASN A 111 17.30 2.33 8.42
CA ASN A 111 18.27 1.68 9.31
C ASN A 111 17.66 0.78 10.40
N GLU A 112 16.37 0.94 10.70
CA GLU A 112 15.67 0.09 11.67
C GLU A 112 15.20 -1.23 11.03
N ILE A 113 15.25 -1.33 9.70
CA ILE A 113 14.91 -2.55 8.94
C ILE A 113 16.11 -3.50 9.02
N SER A 114 15.90 -4.67 9.62
CA SER A 114 16.92 -5.72 9.73
C SER A 114 16.82 -6.72 8.60
N GLN A 115 15.61 -7.08 8.16
CA GLN A 115 15.39 -8.08 7.11
C GLN A 115 14.25 -7.68 6.18
N MET A 116 14.31 -8.22 4.95
CA MET A 116 13.28 -8.06 3.94
C MET A 116 13.01 -9.39 3.25
N HIS A 117 11.75 -9.79 3.20
CA HIS A 117 11.31 -11.04 2.56
C HIS A 117 10.28 -10.72 1.48
N THR A 118 10.42 -11.34 0.31
CA THR A 118 9.40 -11.28 -0.74
C THR A 118 8.57 -12.55 -0.68
N THR A 119 7.26 -12.42 -0.63
CA THR A 119 6.33 -13.56 -0.62
C THR A 119 5.31 -13.38 -1.74
N GLU A 120 4.83 -14.49 -2.28
CA GLU A 120 3.68 -14.52 -3.17
C GLU A 120 2.63 -15.37 -2.49
N GLU A 121 1.47 -14.79 -2.21
CA GLU A 121 0.37 -15.50 -1.57
C GLU A 121 -0.76 -15.65 -2.59
N PHE A 122 -1.40 -16.83 -2.59
CA PHE A 122 -2.64 -17.05 -3.32
C PHE A 122 -3.79 -16.42 -2.54
N GLU A 123 -4.36 -15.35 -3.07
CA GLU A 123 -5.61 -14.83 -2.54
C GLU A 123 -6.78 -15.34 -3.36
N LYS A 124 -7.78 -15.91 -2.67
CA LYS A 124 -9.07 -16.22 -3.25
C LYS A 124 -9.76 -14.90 -3.63
N GLY A 125 -9.94 -14.69 -4.92
CA GLY A 125 -10.74 -13.61 -5.46
C GLY A 125 -12.24 -13.87 -5.28
N TYR A 126 -13.06 -12.92 -5.74
CA TYR A 126 -14.50 -13.08 -5.74
C TYR A 126 -14.91 -14.07 -6.87
N GLY A 127 -15.59 -15.16 -6.51
CA GLY A 127 -16.05 -16.20 -7.43
C GLY A 127 -15.48 -17.61 -7.15
N GLU A 128 -16.14 -18.63 -7.70
CA GLU A 128 -15.65 -20.01 -7.65
C GLU A 128 -14.36 -20.12 -8.49
N ASN A 129 -13.28 -20.63 -7.88
CA ASN A 129 -11.97 -20.85 -8.52
C ASN A 129 -11.22 -19.63 -9.08
N ASN A 130 -11.58 -18.40 -8.70
CA ASN A 130 -10.77 -17.23 -9.02
C ASN A 130 -9.63 -17.07 -8.01
N TYR A 131 -8.42 -17.53 -8.36
CA TYR A 131 -7.22 -17.32 -7.56
C TYR A 131 -6.37 -16.21 -8.19
N LYS A 132 -6.01 -15.22 -7.40
CA LYS A 132 -5.13 -14.15 -7.84
C LYS A 132 -3.82 -14.23 -7.08
N TRP A 133 -2.73 -14.22 -7.84
CA TRP A 133 -1.39 -14.03 -7.29
C TRP A 133 -1.25 -12.61 -6.78
N VAL A 134 -0.91 -12.48 -5.51
CA VAL A 134 -0.62 -11.21 -4.87
C VAL A 134 0.81 -11.25 -4.34
N SER A 135 1.57 -10.23 -4.70
CA SER A 135 2.98 -10.12 -4.34
C SER A 135 3.13 -9.25 -3.10
N TYR A 136 3.87 -9.74 -2.11
CA TYR A 136 4.11 -9.07 -0.84
C TYR A 136 5.60 -8.81 -0.62
N ILE A 137 5.91 -7.70 0.06
CA ILE A 137 7.22 -7.52 0.72
C ILE A 137 6.95 -7.39 2.20
N GLN A 138 7.55 -8.27 2.99
CA GLN A 138 7.62 -8.16 4.43
C GLN A 138 8.92 -7.46 4.81
N PHE A 139 8.82 -6.50 5.72
CA PHE A 139 9.94 -5.83 6.35
C PHE A 139 9.91 -6.15 7.83
N ASP A 140 11.03 -6.63 8.35
CA ASP A 140 11.22 -6.92 9.76
C ASP A 140 12.31 -6.00 10.32
N GLY A 141 12.16 -5.59 11.57
CA GLY A 141 13.05 -4.64 12.21
C GLY A 141 12.72 -4.40 13.68
N ASN A 142 13.35 -3.39 14.27
CA ASN A 142 13.12 -3.02 15.68
C ASN A 142 11.68 -2.52 15.92
N PHE A 143 10.98 -2.11 14.87
CA PHE A 143 9.57 -1.69 14.90
C PHE A 143 8.57 -2.86 14.82
N GLY A 144 9.05 -4.11 14.78
CA GLY A 144 8.27 -5.32 14.52
C GLY A 144 8.28 -5.69 13.04
N SER A 145 7.16 -6.21 12.53
CA SER A 145 7.02 -6.63 11.14
C SER A 145 5.81 -5.98 10.45
N PHE A 146 5.98 -5.63 9.18
CA PHE A 146 4.87 -5.19 8.34
C PHE A 146 4.98 -5.75 6.92
N LYS A 147 3.83 -6.03 6.31
CA LYS A 147 3.72 -6.50 4.92
C LYS A 147 3.12 -5.43 4.03
N ILE A 148 3.80 -5.06 2.94
CA ILE A 148 3.25 -4.22 1.87
C ILE A 148 2.74 -5.11 0.75
N LYS A 149 1.51 -4.87 0.32
CA LYS A 149 0.85 -5.56 -0.80
C LYS A 149 1.10 -4.85 -2.12
N PHE A 150 1.47 -5.61 -3.14
CA PHE A 150 1.58 -5.18 -4.53
C PHE A 150 0.72 -6.05 -5.44
N THR A 151 -0.01 -5.40 -6.34
CA THR A 151 -0.74 -6.08 -7.42
C THR A 151 0.21 -6.51 -8.55
N ASP A 152 1.32 -5.80 -8.71
CA ASP A 152 2.31 -6.03 -9.74
C ASP A 152 3.66 -6.47 -9.14
N LYS A 153 4.10 -7.67 -9.51
CA LYS A 153 5.38 -8.26 -9.09
C LYS A 153 6.58 -7.38 -9.47
N GLY A 154 6.56 -6.75 -10.64
CA GLY A 154 7.65 -5.88 -11.07
C GLY A 154 7.79 -4.63 -10.20
N LYS A 155 6.67 -4.10 -9.69
CA LYS A 155 6.68 -2.97 -8.74
C LYS A 155 7.16 -3.39 -7.36
N ARG A 156 6.84 -4.61 -6.94
CA ARG A 156 7.41 -5.21 -5.73
C ARG A 156 8.93 -5.29 -5.84
N ASP A 157 9.45 -5.90 -6.90
CA ASP A 157 10.90 -6.14 -7.06
C ASP A 157 11.66 -4.82 -7.27
N GLN A 158 11.03 -3.83 -7.89
CA GLN A 158 11.55 -2.46 -7.95
C GLN A 158 11.71 -1.84 -6.55
N LEU A 159 10.71 -1.98 -5.66
CA LEU A 159 10.84 -1.47 -4.29
C LEU A 159 11.90 -2.25 -3.50
N TYR A 160 11.93 -3.58 -3.64
CA TYR A 160 12.90 -4.43 -2.97
C TYR A 160 14.35 -4.06 -3.33
N SER A 161 14.64 -3.95 -4.63
CA SER A 161 15.97 -3.56 -5.12
C SER A 161 16.37 -2.15 -4.66
N LEU A 162 15.44 -1.19 -4.69
CA LEU A 162 15.67 0.17 -4.19
C LEU A 162 16.03 0.17 -2.70
N VAL A 163 15.20 -0.44 -1.84
CA VAL A 163 15.48 -0.45 -0.39
C VAL A 163 16.79 -1.17 -0.09
N ARG A 164 17.07 -2.29 -0.79
CA ARG A 164 18.33 -3.03 -0.65
C ARG A 164 19.55 -2.18 -1.03
N SER A 165 19.46 -1.45 -2.14
CA SER A 165 20.54 -0.58 -2.62
C SER A 165 20.86 0.56 -1.64
N VAL A 166 19.84 1.09 -0.97
CA VAL A 166 19.97 2.21 -0.03
C VAL A 166 20.47 1.73 1.32
N ASN A 167 19.98 0.59 1.80
CA ASN A 167 20.33 0.06 3.12
C ASN A 167 21.65 -0.74 3.14
N GLN A 168 22.37 -0.79 2.01
CA GLN A 168 23.59 -1.61 1.82
C GLN A 168 23.43 -3.05 2.33
N MET A 169 22.20 -3.57 2.30
CA MET A 169 21.91 -4.93 2.76
C MET A 169 22.59 -5.89 1.78
N GLY A 170 23.68 -6.49 2.25
CA GLY A 170 24.68 -7.23 1.47
C GLY A 170 24.08 -8.00 0.30
N SER A 171 24.74 -7.89 -0.85
CA SER A 171 24.41 -8.58 -2.10
C SER A 171 24.03 -10.05 -1.86
N PRO A 172 23.01 -10.59 -2.57
CA PRO A 172 22.74 -12.01 -2.48
C PRO A 172 23.93 -12.69 -3.11
N MET A 173 24.62 -13.56 -2.37
CA MET A 173 25.50 -14.51 -3.03
C MET A 173 24.58 -15.42 -3.85
N PHE A 174 24.59 -15.23 -5.16
CA PHE A 174 24.10 -16.25 -6.08
C PHE A 174 24.97 -17.48 -5.82
N MET A 175 24.43 -18.49 -5.13
CA MET A 175 24.99 -19.83 -5.25
C MET A 175 24.58 -20.33 -6.63
N ALA A 176 25.59 -20.48 -7.48
CA ALA A 176 25.51 -21.17 -8.75
C ALA A 176 25.14 -22.65 -8.56
#